data_AF-A0A921ZHA2-F1
#
_entry.id   AF-A0A921ZHA2-F1
#
_cell.length_a   1.000
_cell.length_b   1.000
_cell.length_c   1.000
_cell.angle_alpha   90.00
_cell.angle_beta   90.00
_cell.angle_gamma   90.00
#
_symmetry.space_group_name_H-M   'P 1'
#
loop_
_entity.id
_entity.type
_entity.pdbx_description
1 polymer ?
#
loop_
_entity_poly.entity_id
_entity_poly.type
_entity_poly.pdbx_seq_one_letter_code
_entity_poly.pdbx_strand_id
1 'polypeptide(L)'
;MYQIYIIATVIAVIHGAVDFQKHFKVCNRNSLELNDCMVEAVRDGILAMADGIEELRIPPIDPYHQKELKVEYKNNQISAKIVTKDIYVAGLKSSVVKDARVRADEDSLRIEIDLFSPTVFIKGEYEGEGQYNALKVAADGEFNTTMSKFY
;
A
#
# COMPACT_ATOMS: atom_id res chain seq x y z
N MET A 1 49.30 -2.19 -16.35
CA MET A 1 48.97 -2.83 -15.05
C MET A 1 47.89 -2.10 -14.27
N TYR A 2 47.91 -0.77 -14.15
CA TYR A 2 46.90 0.00 -13.40
C TYR A 2 45.46 -0.08 -13.97
N GLN A 3 45.31 -0.16 -15.29
CA GLN A 3 44.00 -0.25 -15.96
C GLN A 3 43.25 -1.56 -15.68
N ILE A 4 43.95 -2.66 -15.39
CA ILE A 4 43.32 -3.95 -15.08
C ILE A 4 42.71 -3.93 -13.68
N TYR A 5 43.34 -3.25 -12.72
CA TYR A 5 42.82 -3.09 -11.37
C TYR A 5 41.55 -2.22 -11.31
N ILE A 6 41.45 -1.19 -12.16
CA ILE A 6 40.26 -0.33 -12.25
C ILE A 6 39.04 -1.10 -12.77
N ILE A 7 39.23 -2.01 -13.73
CA ILE A 7 38.11 -2.82 -14.26
C ILE A 7 37.63 -3.84 -13.21
N ALA A 8 38.55 -4.44 -12.45
CA ALA A 8 38.20 -5.39 -11.39
C ALA A 8 37.44 -4.73 -10.22
N THR A 9 37.76 -3.48 -9.86
CA THR A 9 37.03 -2.75 -8.81
C THR A 9 35.65 -2.28 -9.27
N VAL A 10 35.45 -1.95 -10.56
CA VAL A 10 34.13 -1.56 -11.09
C VAL A 10 33.16 -2.73 -11.15
N ILE A 11 33.63 -3.95 -11.49
CA ILE A 11 32.77 -5.15 -11.57
C ILE A 11 32.23 -5.55 -10.18
N ALA A 12 32.97 -5.28 -9.10
CA ALA A 12 32.53 -5.61 -7.74
C ALA A 12 31.31 -4.79 -7.25
N VAL A 13 30.96 -3.68 -7.90
CA VAL A 13 29.94 -2.72 -7.41
C VAL A 13 28.52 -3.06 -7.91
N ILE A 14 28.31 -4.09 -8.74
CA ILE A 14 27.02 -4.33 -9.42
C ILE A 14 26.12 -5.39 -8.74
N HIS A 15 26.43 -5.86 -7.52
CA HIS A 15 25.62 -6.89 -6.85
C HIS A 15 24.42 -6.37 -6.03
N GLY A 16 23.97 -5.14 -6.28
CA GLY A 16 22.77 -4.57 -5.62
C GLY A 16 21.44 -5.08 -6.16
N ALA A 17 21.36 -6.35 -6.62
CA ALA A 17 20.08 -6.94 -7.00
C ALA A 17 19.29 -7.20 -5.72
N VAL A 18 18.24 -6.41 -5.52
CA VAL A 18 17.27 -6.61 -4.45
C VAL A 18 16.55 -7.93 -4.70
N ASP A 19 16.75 -8.91 -3.81
CA ASP A 19 16.09 -10.20 -3.91
C ASP A 19 14.63 -10.10 -3.43
N PHE A 20 13.73 -9.80 -4.35
CA PHE A 20 12.29 -9.73 -4.09
C PHE A 20 11.73 -11.07 -3.59
N GLN A 21 12.31 -12.20 -4.00
CA GLN A 21 11.83 -13.54 -3.65
C GLN A 21 12.10 -13.88 -2.18
N LYS A 22 13.01 -13.14 -1.53
CA LYS A 22 13.26 -13.25 -0.08
C LYS A 22 12.03 -12.92 0.76
N HIS A 23 11.19 -11.99 0.29
CA HIS A 23 10.04 -11.49 1.04
C HIS A 23 8.70 -11.87 0.45
N PHE A 24 8.65 -12.16 -0.86
CA PHE A 24 7.40 -12.40 -1.57
C PHE A 24 7.41 -13.70 -2.34
N LYS A 25 6.30 -14.43 -2.24
CA LYS A 25 6.04 -15.60 -3.06
C LYS A 25 5.88 -15.19 -4.53
N VAL A 26 6.58 -15.90 -5.41
CA VAL A 26 6.49 -15.70 -6.87
C VAL A 26 5.58 -16.76 -7.48
N CYS A 27 4.65 -16.31 -8.32
CA CYS A 27 3.70 -17.18 -9.01
C CYS A 27 4.06 -17.33 -10.49
N ASN A 28 4.01 -18.57 -10.99
CA ASN A 28 4.21 -18.84 -12.41
C ASN A 28 2.98 -18.40 -13.20
N ARG A 29 3.16 -17.39 -14.04
CA ARG A 29 2.15 -16.79 -14.92
C ARG A 29 1.45 -17.80 -15.84
N ASN A 30 2.12 -18.90 -16.21
CA ASN A 30 1.57 -19.92 -17.11
C ASN A 30 1.02 -21.13 -16.35
N SER A 31 0.96 -21.09 -15.01
CA SER A 31 0.40 -22.16 -14.20
C SER A 31 -1.12 -22.18 -14.28
N LEU A 32 -1.69 -23.40 -14.28
CA LEU A 32 -3.13 -23.59 -14.09
C LEU A 32 -3.59 -23.16 -12.68
N GLU A 33 -2.65 -23.08 -11.72
CA GLU A 33 -2.89 -22.71 -10.31
C GLU A 33 -2.52 -21.25 -10.02
N LEU A 34 -2.44 -20.39 -11.04
CA LEU A 34 -2.00 -18.99 -10.89
C LEU A 34 -2.84 -18.20 -9.87
N ASN A 35 -4.16 -18.39 -9.88
CA ASN A 35 -5.08 -17.70 -8.97
C ASN A 35 -4.85 -18.12 -7.51
N ASP A 36 -4.78 -19.43 -7.23
CA ASP A 36 -4.54 -19.96 -5.89
C ASP A 36 -3.16 -19.53 -5.36
N CYS A 37 -2.14 -19.58 -6.23
CA CYS A 37 -0.83 -19.04 -5.89
C CYS A 37 -0.90 -17.56 -5.53
N MET A 38 -1.68 -16.76 -6.26
CA MET A 38 -1.81 -15.33 -6.01
C MET A 38 -2.54 -15.04 -4.69
N VAL A 39 -3.54 -15.84 -4.32
CA VAL A 39 -4.18 -15.76 -2.99
C VAL A 39 -3.14 -15.92 -1.88
N GLU A 40 -2.29 -16.95 -1.99
CA GLU A 40 -1.22 -17.19 -1.02
C GLU A 40 -0.16 -16.08 -1.05
N ALA A 41 0.23 -15.62 -2.24
CA ALA A 41 1.25 -14.58 -2.39
C ALA A 41 0.82 -13.25 -1.77
N VAL A 42 -0.44 -12.86 -1.92
CA VAL A 42 -0.98 -11.64 -1.30
C VAL A 42 -1.07 -11.81 0.22
N ARG A 43 -1.56 -12.96 0.70
CA ARG A 43 -1.64 -13.25 2.15
C ARG A 43 -0.25 -13.17 2.80
N ASP A 44 0.72 -13.87 2.22
CA ASP A 44 2.08 -13.92 2.75
C ASP A 44 2.77 -12.56 2.62
N GLY A 45 2.49 -11.82 1.54
CA GLY A 45 2.97 -10.46 1.33
C GLY A 45 2.47 -9.47 2.38
N ILE A 46 1.18 -9.52 2.75
CA ILE A 46 0.63 -8.68 3.84
C ILE A 46 1.37 -8.96 5.16
N LEU A 47 1.61 -10.24 5.47
CA LEU A 47 2.34 -10.62 6.68
C LEU A 47 3.80 -10.16 6.65
N ALA A 48 4.47 -10.31 5.52
CA ALA A 48 5.87 -9.90 5.33
C ALA A 48 6.04 -8.38 5.44
N MET A 49 5.06 -7.60 4.95
CA MET A 49 5.11 -6.14 4.99
C MET A 49 4.60 -5.53 6.31
N ALA A 50 3.99 -6.32 7.20
CA ALA A 50 3.35 -5.82 8.42
C ALA A 50 4.27 -4.88 9.23
N ASP A 51 5.50 -5.33 9.47
CA ASP A 51 6.52 -4.60 10.23
C ASP A 51 7.47 -3.79 9.31
N GLY A 52 7.19 -3.75 8.01
CA GLY A 52 8.01 -3.08 6.99
C GLY A 52 9.16 -3.95 6.46
N ILE A 53 9.72 -3.54 5.33
CA ILE A 53 10.88 -4.19 4.71
C ILE A 53 11.88 -3.11 4.34
N GLU A 54 12.89 -2.92 5.19
CA GLU A 54 13.89 -1.84 5.07
C GLU A 54 14.67 -1.92 3.75
N GLU A 55 15.10 -3.13 3.36
CA GLU A 55 15.82 -3.39 2.11
C GLU A 55 15.04 -2.94 0.87
N LEU A 56 13.70 -2.96 0.95
CA LEU A 56 12.77 -2.54 -0.11
C LEU A 56 12.23 -1.12 0.08
N ARG A 57 12.61 -0.43 1.17
CA ARG A 57 12.03 0.84 1.60
C ARG A 57 10.51 0.78 1.73
N ILE A 58 9.97 -0.38 2.11
CA ILE A 58 8.57 -0.55 2.43
C ILE A 58 8.38 -0.19 3.91
N PRO A 59 7.62 0.85 4.24
CA PRO A 59 7.32 1.16 5.64
C PRO A 59 6.40 0.07 6.25
N PRO A 60 6.32 -0.02 7.58
CA PRO A 60 5.31 -0.85 8.23
C PRO A 60 3.91 -0.55 7.71
N ILE A 61 3.15 -1.58 7.37
CA ILE A 61 1.75 -1.44 6.95
C ILE A 61 0.76 -1.63 8.11
N ASP A 62 1.22 -2.10 9.27
CA ASP A 62 0.36 -2.26 10.45
C ASP A 62 1.14 -2.03 11.78
N PRO A 63 1.05 -0.83 12.39
CA PRO A 63 0.30 0.33 11.92
C PRO A 63 1.02 1.07 10.78
N TYR A 64 0.29 1.39 9.72
CA TYR A 64 0.75 2.30 8.66
C TYR A 64 0.67 3.75 9.13
N HIS A 65 1.74 4.51 8.97
CA HIS A 65 1.80 5.93 9.31
C HIS A 65 1.90 6.80 8.06
N GLN A 66 0.84 7.57 7.78
CA GLN A 66 0.81 8.60 6.75
C GLN A 66 0.92 9.98 7.41
N LYS A 67 2.05 10.65 7.21
CA LYS A 67 2.33 11.97 7.82
C LYS A 67 1.31 13.03 7.44
N GLU A 68 0.91 13.05 6.16
CA GLU A 68 -0.04 14.03 5.64
C GLU A 68 -0.79 13.45 4.44
N LEU A 69 -2.09 13.70 4.37
CA LEU A 69 -2.95 13.46 3.22
C LEU A 69 -3.74 14.74 2.93
N LYS A 70 -3.73 15.17 1.68
CA LYS A 70 -4.51 16.33 1.22
C LYS A 70 -5.55 15.86 0.22
N VAL A 71 -6.81 16.17 0.51
CA VAL A 71 -7.94 15.84 -0.36
C VAL A 71 -8.63 17.14 -0.74
N GLU A 72 -8.75 17.38 -2.04
CA GLU A 72 -9.58 18.43 -2.59
C GLU A 72 -10.70 17.81 -3.42
N TYR A 73 -11.92 18.20 -3.12
CA TYR A 73 -13.11 17.81 -3.87
C TYR A 73 -13.83 19.06 -4.35
N LYS A 74 -14.23 19.08 -5.62
CA LYS A 74 -15.04 20.16 -6.17
C LYS A 74 -16.01 19.60 -7.20
N ASN A 75 -17.29 19.87 -7.01
CA ASN A 75 -18.35 19.51 -7.94
C ASN A 75 -19.50 20.50 -7.81
N ASN A 76 -19.76 21.27 -8.88
CA ASN A 76 -20.85 22.24 -8.99
C ASN A 76 -20.99 23.11 -7.73
N GLN A 77 -21.91 22.74 -6.83
CA GLN A 77 -22.29 23.49 -5.64
C GLN A 77 -21.46 23.12 -4.40
N ILE A 78 -20.71 22.02 -4.44
CA ILE A 78 -19.90 21.50 -3.32
C ILE A 78 -18.42 21.73 -3.62
N SER A 79 -17.70 22.28 -2.64
CA SER A 79 -16.24 22.19 -2.60
C SER A 79 -15.79 21.83 -1.19
N ALA A 80 -14.79 20.97 -1.06
CA ALA A 80 -14.16 20.63 0.20
C ALA A 80 -12.65 20.54 0.03
N LYS A 81 -11.91 21.03 1.01
CA LYS A 81 -10.48 20.77 1.16
C LYS A 81 -10.25 20.26 2.56
N ILE A 82 -9.53 19.15 2.67
CA ILE A 82 -9.19 18.54 3.95
C ILE A 82 -7.70 18.22 3.91
N VAL A 83 -6.98 18.68 4.94
CA VAL A 83 -5.63 18.26 5.26
C VAL A 83 -5.72 17.37 6.48
N THR A 84 -5.31 16.12 6.34
CA THR A 84 -5.23 15.16 7.43
C THR A 84 -3.77 14.91 7.76
N LYS A 85 -3.39 14.97 9.04
CA LYS A 85 -2.01 14.80 9.52
C LYS A 85 -1.92 13.65 10.50
N ASP A 86 -0.72 13.07 10.59
CA ASP A 86 -0.35 12.02 11.55
C ASP A 86 -1.40 10.88 11.58
N ILE A 87 -1.69 10.35 10.40
CA ILE A 87 -2.70 9.32 10.20
C ILE A 87 -2.08 7.96 10.51
N TYR A 88 -2.69 7.23 11.44
CA TYR A 88 -2.32 5.85 11.76
C TYR A 88 -3.45 4.91 11.36
N VAL A 89 -3.14 3.94 10.51
CA VAL A 89 -4.05 2.86 10.10
C VAL A 89 -3.54 1.55 10.70
N ALA A 90 -4.36 0.86 11.48
CA ALA A 90 -4.01 -0.41 12.11
C ALA A 90 -5.05 -1.50 11.85
N GLY A 91 -4.65 -2.77 11.90
CA GLY A 91 -5.51 -3.94 11.71
C GLY A 91 -5.40 -4.61 10.33
N LEU A 92 -4.60 -4.04 9.41
CA LEU A 92 -4.42 -4.58 8.06
C LEU A 92 -3.71 -5.95 8.04
N LYS A 93 -2.87 -6.27 9.03
CA LYS A 93 -2.22 -7.57 9.19
C LYS A 93 -3.22 -8.71 9.40
N SER A 94 -4.42 -8.39 9.90
CA SER A 94 -5.50 -9.35 10.11
C SER A 94 -6.41 -9.54 8.89
N SER A 95 -6.03 -8.97 7.74
CA SER A 95 -6.80 -9.10 6.51
C SER A 95 -6.79 -10.54 6.00
N VAL A 96 -7.92 -10.96 5.45
CA VAL A 96 -8.13 -12.28 4.84
C VAL A 96 -8.30 -12.09 3.35
N VAL A 97 -7.43 -12.70 2.56
CA VAL A 97 -7.59 -12.78 1.11
C VAL A 97 -8.65 -13.83 0.81
N LYS A 98 -9.74 -13.42 0.14
CA LYS A 98 -10.89 -14.27 -0.18
C LYS A 98 -10.75 -14.93 -1.54
N ASP A 99 -10.26 -14.17 -2.53
CA ASP A 99 -10.05 -14.65 -3.88
C ASP A 99 -9.02 -13.76 -4.58
N ALA A 100 -8.39 -14.30 -5.62
CA ALA A 100 -7.54 -13.55 -6.53
C ALA A 100 -7.76 -14.01 -7.97
N ARG A 101 -7.97 -13.06 -8.88
CA ARG A 101 -8.20 -13.34 -10.30
C ARG A 101 -7.13 -12.65 -11.12
N VAL A 102 -6.28 -13.44 -11.77
CA VAL A 102 -5.20 -12.94 -12.61
C VAL A 102 -5.57 -13.16 -14.08
N ARG A 103 -5.52 -12.09 -14.88
CA ARG A 103 -5.59 -12.14 -16.34
C ARG A 103 -4.29 -11.56 -16.87
N ALA A 104 -3.56 -12.37 -17.62
CA ALA A 104 -2.23 -12.04 -18.05
C ALA A 104 -2.10 -12.28 -19.56
N ASP A 105 -2.29 -11.23 -20.36
CA ASP A 105 -2.16 -11.24 -21.84
C ASP A 105 -0.77 -10.72 -22.24
N GLU A 106 -0.31 -10.94 -23.48
CA GLU A 106 1.07 -10.61 -23.91
C GLU A 106 1.60 -9.25 -23.40
N ASP A 107 0.77 -8.20 -23.49
CA ASP A 107 1.12 -6.84 -23.06
C ASP A 107 0.41 -6.36 -21.78
N SER A 108 -0.42 -7.19 -21.15
CA SER A 108 -1.28 -6.76 -20.03
C SER A 108 -1.27 -7.72 -18.85
N LEU A 109 -1.29 -7.16 -17.64
CA LEU A 109 -1.47 -7.90 -16.40
C LEU A 109 -2.56 -7.20 -15.58
N ARG A 110 -3.68 -7.88 -15.39
CA ARG A 110 -4.77 -7.45 -14.51
C ARG A 110 -4.88 -8.43 -13.36
N ILE A 111 -4.79 -7.91 -12.15
CA ILE A 111 -4.95 -8.67 -10.92
C ILE A 111 -6.11 -8.04 -10.15
N GLU A 112 -7.11 -8.85 -9.83
CA GLU A 112 -8.19 -8.48 -8.91
C GLU A 112 -8.04 -9.29 -7.65
N ILE A 113 -8.15 -8.64 -6.49
CA ILE A 113 -7.98 -9.26 -5.17
C ILE A 113 -9.22 -8.91 -4.36
N ASP A 114 -9.89 -9.94 -3.83
CA ASP A 114 -10.96 -9.75 -2.87
C ASP A 114 -10.35 -9.84 -1.46
N LEU A 115 -10.31 -8.73 -0.75
CA LEU A 115 -9.73 -8.63 0.59
C LEU A 115 -10.84 -8.38 1.63
N PHE A 116 -10.64 -8.90 2.84
CA PHE A 116 -11.54 -8.64 3.96
C PHE A 116 -10.73 -8.32 5.21
N SER A 117 -10.93 -7.15 5.81
CA SER A 117 -10.36 -6.79 7.11
C SER A 117 -11.44 -6.86 8.21
N PRO A 118 -11.27 -7.71 9.24
CA PRO A 118 -12.26 -7.84 10.32
C PRO A 118 -12.49 -6.53 11.06
N THR A 119 -11.41 -5.81 11.39
CA THR A 119 -11.45 -4.52 12.06
C THR A 119 -10.26 -3.68 11.63
N VAL A 120 -10.52 -2.43 11.23
CA VAL A 120 -9.49 -1.44 10.89
C VAL A 120 -9.68 -0.23 11.79
N PHE A 121 -8.61 0.22 12.42
CA PHE A 121 -8.58 1.41 13.25
C PHE A 121 -7.86 2.52 12.50
N ILE A 122 -8.46 3.71 12.43
CA ILE A 122 -7.87 4.87 11.79
C ILE A 122 -7.96 6.03 12.77
N LYS A 123 -6.83 6.67 13.07
CA LYS A 123 -6.79 7.90 13.86
C LYS A 123 -5.90 8.94 13.21
N GLY A 124 -6.13 10.20 13.52
CA GLY A 124 -5.28 11.32 13.10
C GLY A 124 -5.93 12.66 13.40
N GLU A 125 -5.32 13.70 12.85
CA GLU A 125 -5.78 15.08 12.96
C GLU A 125 -6.29 15.57 11.61
N TYR A 126 -7.31 16.42 11.59
CA TYR A 126 -7.81 17.03 10.37
C TYR A 126 -7.97 18.54 10.53
N GLU A 127 -7.78 19.24 9.42
CA GLU A 127 -8.13 20.64 9.24
C GLU A 127 -8.84 20.73 7.88
N GLY A 128 -10.06 21.24 7.85
CA GLY A 128 -10.87 21.21 6.64
C GLY A 128 -11.78 22.43 6.48
N GLU A 129 -11.99 22.79 5.22
CA GLU A 129 -12.97 23.77 4.79
C GLU A 129 -13.92 23.14 3.78
N GLY A 130 -15.20 23.47 3.90
CA GLY A 130 -16.28 23.01 3.03
C GLY A 130 -17.18 24.17 2.62
N GLN A 131 -17.71 24.11 1.41
CA GLN A 131 -18.68 25.06 0.90
C GLN A 131 -19.80 24.31 0.18
N TYR A 132 -21.05 24.68 0.49
CA TYR A 132 -22.25 24.27 -0.22
C TYR A 132 -23.03 25.51 -0.63
N ASN A 133 -23.04 25.84 -1.93
CA ASN A 133 -23.58 27.11 -2.43
C ASN A 133 -22.97 28.32 -1.69
N ALA A 134 -23.78 29.06 -0.93
CA ALA A 134 -23.34 30.20 -0.13
C ALA A 134 -22.87 29.82 1.29
N LEU A 135 -23.20 28.61 1.76
CA LEU A 135 -22.82 28.14 3.09
C LEU A 135 -21.35 27.73 3.09
N LYS A 136 -20.57 28.26 4.05
CA LYS A 136 -19.17 27.89 4.28
C LYS A 136 -19.02 27.33 5.68
N VAL A 137 -18.25 26.26 5.80
CA VAL A 137 -17.93 25.58 7.06
C VAL A 137 -16.42 25.40 7.11
N ALA A 138 -15.82 25.64 8.26
CA ALA A 138 -14.45 25.28 8.55
C ALA A 138 -14.44 24.52 9.87
N ALA A 139 -13.61 23.49 9.96
CA ALA A 139 -13.47 22.69 11.17
C ALA A 139 -12.08 22.05 11.21
N ASP A 140 -11.54 21.95 12.41
CA ASP A 140 -10.33 21.21 12.73
C ASP A 140 -10.58 20.33 13.96
N GLY A 141 -9.76 19.31 14.13
CA GLY A 141 -9.80 18.44 15.30
C GLY A 141 -9.15 17.08 15.09
N GLU A 142 -9.41 16.19 16.02
CA GLU A 142 -8.93 14.81 15.99
C GLU A 142 -10.06 13.87 15.59
N PHE A 143 -9.70 12.76 14.93
CA PHE A 143 -10.64 11.68 14.65
C PHE A 143 -10.06 10.34 15.10
N ASN A 144 -10.96 9.46 15.55
CA ASN A 144 -10.68 8.06 15.85
C ASN A 144 -11.86 7.23 15.35
N THR A 145 -11.61 6.42 14.33
CA THR A 145 -12.61 5.65 13.60
C THR A 145 -12.26 4.18 13.69
N THR A 146 -13.26 3.38 14.06
CA THR A 146 -13.19 1.92 13.97
C THR A 146 -14.13 1.44 12.87
N MET A 147 -13.58 0.75 11.87
CA MET A 147 -14.36 0.12 10.81
C MET A 147 -14.40 -1.38 11.06
N SER A 148 -15.59 -1.96 11.05
CA SER A 148 -15.78 -3.41 11.16
C SER A 148 -16.21 -3.98 9.82
N LYS A 149 -15.70 -5.16 9.47
CA LYS A 149 -16.06 -5.88 8.23
C LYS A 149 -15.78 -5.06 6.96
N PHE A 150 -14.56 -4.55 6.83
CA PHE A 150 -14.12 -3.78 5.66
C PHE A 150 -13.77 -4.75 4.52
N TYR A 151 -14.27 -4.45 3.31
CA TYR A 151 -14.07 -5.23 2.07
C TYR A 151 -13.44 -4.33 1.00
#